data_AF-A0A642UVI9-F1
#
_entry.id   AF-A0A642UVI9-F1
#
_cell.length_a   1.000
_cell.length_b   1.000
_cell.length_c   1.000
_cell.angle_alpha   90.00
_cell.angle_beta   90.00
_cell.angle_gamma   90.00
#
_symmetry.space_group_name_H-M   'P 1'
#
loop_
_entity.id
_entity.type
_entity.pdbx_description
1 polymer ?
#
loop_
_entity_poly.entity_id
_entity_poly.type
_entity_poly.pdbx_seq_one_letter_code
_entity_poly.pdbx_strand_id
1 'polypeptide(L)'
;MDVVPSSLRDILSVVFVLLSVPPAVNGLAMVVYVLVLRNVAVYYRFDYKMVLVQFVKTAAFNVCVYQALVAFIPKAWFHYLYILANSIIANHLIGEKSPLQHANNHHAHVANAVGCFIFIIYTSFFLNWMNIRSSLALRVPVSPFLAVLSIATITADIFSFNGPSAGLEPPAPSPSSTHNLHINCDATRWLDIDVDAAFDDGDARGSPSRSIPFHNFDTLVLSPFRLPQNIIQPIWLVITAIKAWYIRPSIFAADGTPSVNLATKPEFDNRIVSVVSVRETEVVFCMNPPVSIASVYVNGINWHYWSVEDNEYVVVSGLSANFQYQIDLATAETFASVVVTTTSTDGAKAPVSSESDTVATLQFSVLQTQATVHQYKAQLKKVKRDENKKLADLRHHIEVLRNKLGKVQGSAGESRTYSKIQGLKYSISELEADIERLRQEHETITQQQRATARTTDEEAAAIEREIAALEQQHQDHDDRLAQHRADLAKLRGELDHLKHKLAKLDAKAAARSDDVKSAQAEVTKAKRDASTRIQRKIKRVHDNYDVILPRVRDATEVLHQECNRVLQQTHT
;
A
#
# COMPACT_ATOMS: atom_id res chain seq x y z
N MET A 1 11.74 -32.12 -11.27
CA MET A 1 10.92 -31.98 -10.06
C MET A 1 10.36 -30.57 -10.10
N ASP A 2 9.11 -30.44 -10.54
CA ASP A 2 8.44 -29.14 -10.66
C ASP A 2 8.15 -28.62 -9.25
N VAL A 3 8.82 -27.54 -8.87
CA VAL A 3 8.71 -26.94 -7.54
C VAL A 3 7.60 -25.90 -7.59
N VAL A 4 6.59 -26.09 -6.76
CA VAL A 4 5.43 -25.20 -6.60
C VAL A 4 5.91 -23.81 -6.13
N PRO A 5 5.47 -22.70 -6.76
CA PRO A 5 5.83 -21.35 -6.31
C PRO A 5 5.31 -21.07 -4.90
N SER A 6 6.17 -20.54 -4.03
CA SER A 6 5.83 -20.18 -2.66
C SER A 6 4.69 -19.15 -2.65
N SER A 7 3.56 -19.52 -2.04
CA SER A 7 2.34 -18.73 -2.00
C SER A 7 2.43 -17.68 -0.89
N LEU A 8 1.78 -16.51 -1.06
CA LEU A 8 1.57 -15.52 0.02
C LEU A 8 0.98 -16.17 1.29
N ARG A 9 0.26 -17.29 1.13
CA ARG A 9 -0.20 -18.16 2.23
C ARG A 9 0.94 -18.71 3.09
N ASP A 10 2.06 -19.09 2.47
CA ASP A 10 3.20 -19.70 3.17
C ASP A 10 4.01 -18.62 3.92
N ILE A 11 4.03 -17.39 3.39
CA ILE A 11 4.55 -16.22 4.11
C ILE A 11 3.71 -15.89 5.31
N LEU A 12 2.39 -15.90 5.15
CA LEU A 12 1.49 -15.70 6.27
C LEU A 12 1.60 -16.83 7.29
N SER A 13 1.71 -18.09 6.89
CA SER A 13 1.80 -19.19 7.85
C SER A 13 3.08 -19.10 8.70
N VAL A 14 4.22 -18.78 8.10
CA VAL A 14 5.49 -18.58 8.85
C VAL A 14 5.40 -17.38 9.77
N VAL A 15 4.83 -16.27 9.31
CA VAL A 15 4.61 -15.08 10.13
C VAL A 15 3.68 -15.37 11.30
N PHE A 16 2.57 -16.08 11.06
CA PHE A 16 1.64 -16.48 12.12
C PHE A 16 2.30 -17.42 13.12
N VAL A 17 3.12 -18.35 12.66
CA VAL A 17 3.93 -19.21 13.54
C VAL A 17 4.88 -18.36 14.38
N LEU A 18 5.65 -17.44 13.78
CA LEU A 18 6.57 -16.56 14.50
C LEU A 18 5.86 -15.64 15.51
N LEU A 19 4.65 -15.17 15.20
CA LEU A 19 3.83 -14.35 16.10
C LEU A 19 3.13 -15.18 17.20
N SER A 20 2.89 -16.48 16.97
CA SER A 20 2.28 -17.38 17.96
C SER A 20 3.26 -17.90 19.00
N VAL A 21 4.56 -17.84 18.70
CA VAL A 21 5.63 -18.34 19.56
C VAL A 21 5.96 -17.30 20.65
N PRO A 22 6.26 -17.75 21.90
CA PRO A 22 6.64 -16.83 22.99
C PRO A 22 7.79 -15.90 22.57
N PRO A 23 7.77 -14.60 22.94
CA PRO A 23 8.77 -13.64 22.47
C PRO A 23 10.22 -13.99 22.79
N ALA A 24 10.46 -14.74 23.87
CA ALA A 24 11.80 -15.25 24.20
C ALA A 24 12.31 -16.25 23.16
N VAL A 25 11.44 -17.15 22.68
CA VAL A 25 11.77 -18.15 21.66
C VAL A 25 11.92 -17.49 20.30
N ASN A 26 11.07 -16.50 19.98
CA ASN A 26 11.23 -15.74 18.74
C ASN A 26 12.50 -14.87 18.76
N GLY A 27 12.85 -14.27 19.91
CA GLY A 27 14.12 -13.59 20.12
C GLY A 27 15.31 -14.52 19.92
N LEU A 28 15.25 -15.74 20.43
CA LEU A 28 16.28 -16.75 20.20
C LEU A 28 16.37 -17.13 18.72
N ALA A 29 15.24 -17.30 18.03
CA ALA A 29 15.21 -17.57 16.59
C ALA A 29 15.83 -16.42 15.77
N MET A 30 15.56 -15.17 16.13
CA MET A 30 16.23 -13.98 15.56
C MET A 30 17.75 -13.97 15.82
N VAL A 31 18.18 -14.28 17.05
CA VAL A 31 19.62 -14.35 17.38
C VAL A 31 20.29 -15.44 16.55
N VAL A 32 19.68 -16.62 16.46
CA VAL A 32 20.16 -17.74 15.64
C VAL A 32 20.15 -17.35 14.16
N TYR A 33 19.14 -16.64 13.66
CA TYR A 33 19.09 -16.15 12.29
C TYR A 33 20.25 -15.19 11.98
N VAL A 34 20.49 -14.20 12.84
CA VAL A 34 21.60 -13.23 12.67
C VAL A 34 22.96 -13.92 12.78
N LEU A 35 23.13 -14.86 13.72
CA LEU A 35 24.40 -15.55 13.95
C LEU A 35 24.70 -16.62 12.89
N VAL A 36 23.71 -17.44 12.53
CA VAL A 36 23.89 -18.60 11.65
C VAL A 36 23.69 -18.16 10.21
N LEU A 37 22.47 -17.84 9.79
CA LEU A 37 22.13 -17.70 8.36
C LEU A 37 22.93 -16.61 7.64
N ARG A 38 23.24 -15.50 8.31
CA ARG A 38 23.93 -14.39 7.67
C ARG A 38 25.46 -14.48 7.71
N ASN A 39 26.01 -15.07 8.77
CA ASN A 39 27.47 -15.18 8.91
C ASN A 39 28.01 -16.52 8.42
N VAL A 40 27.18 -17.50 8.02
CA VAL A 40 27.64 -18.81 7.49
C VAL A 40 28.66 -18.64 6.36
N ALA A 41 28.51 -17.63 5.48
CA ALA A 41 29.47 -17.35 4.41
C ALA A 41 30.81 -16.78 4.93
N VAL A 42 30.81 -16.11 6.09
CA VAL A 42 32.00 -15.50 6.72
C VAL A 42 32.70 -16.48 7.67
N TYR A 43 31.94 -17.38 8.32
CA TYR A 43 32.45 -18.34 9.30
C TYR A 43 33.38 -19.41 8.71
N TYR A 44 33.31 -19.67 7.41
CA TYR A 44 34.18 -20.67 6.78
C TYR A 44 35.64 -20.20 6.56
N ARG A 45 35.99 -18.93 6.84
CA ARG A 45 37.33 -18.40 6.52
C ARG A 45 38.00 -17.49 7.56
N PHE A 46 37.40 -17.20 8.71
CA PHE A 46 37.94 -16.16 9.60
C PHE A 46 38.22 -16.56 11.05
N ASP A 47 39.26 -15.93 11.59
CA ASP A 47 39.71 -15.95 12.98
C ASP A 47 38.59 -15.47 13.92
N TYR A 48 38.26 -16.27 14.93
CA TYR A 48 37.20 -16.02 15.91
C TYR A 48 37.31 -14.65 16.59
N LYS A 49 38.52 -14.10 16.69
CA LYS A 49 38.77 -12.75 17.23
C LYS A 49 38.16 -11.65 16.37
N MET A 50 38.25 -11.76 15.05
CA MET A 50 37.71 -10.74 14.13
C MET A 50 36.18 -10.76 14.13
N VAL A 51 35.59 -11.95 14.22
CA VAL A 51 34.13 -12.12 14.36
C VAL A 51 33.63 -11.52 15.67
N LEU A 52 34.35 -11.76 16.78
CA LEU A 52 34.00 -11.18 18.08
C LEU A 52 34.07 -9.64 18.06
N VAL A 53 35.10 -9.05 17.44
CA VAL A 53 35.23 -7.59 17.31
C VAL A 53 34.09 -6.99 16.48
N GLN A 54 33.73 -7.62 15.35
CA GLN A 54 32.60 -7.15 14.52
C GLN A 54 31.26 -7.31 15.25
N PHE A 55 31.09 -8.39 16.02
CA PHE A 55 29.91 -8.58 16.85
C PHE A 55 29.78 -7.48 17.91
N VAL A 56 30.85 -7.18 18.65
CA VAL A 56 30.86 -6.12 19.66
C VAL A 56 30.59 -4.75 19.04
N LYS A 57 31.19 -4.44 17.88
CA LYS A 57 30.96 -3.19 17.16
C LYS A 57 29.50 -3.04 16.73
N THR A 58 28.92 -4.10 16.17
CA THR A 58 27.53 -4.12 15.71
C THR A 58 26.56 -4.03 16.89
N ALA A 59 26.85 -4.73 17.98
CA ALA A 59 26.07 -4.65 19.21
C ALA A 59 26.10 -3.23 19.82
N ALA A 60 27.28 -2.60 19.89
CA ALA A 60 27.42 -1.23 20.38
C ALA A 60 26.63 -0.24 19.51
N PHE A 61 26.73 -0.33 18.19
CA PHE A 61 25.95 0.50 17.27
C PHE A 61 24.44 0.33 17.47
N ASN A 62 23.95 -0.91 17.56
CA ASN A 62 22.53 -1.18 17.74
C ASN A 62 22.01 -0.72 19.12
N VAL A 63 22.85 -0.77 20.16
CA VAL A 63 22.51 -0.19 21.47
C VAL A 63 22.39 1.33 21.38
N CYS A 64 23.30 2.02 20.68
CA CYS A 64 23.21 3.46 20.45
C CYS A 64 21.95 3.83 19.64
N VAL A 65 21.66 3.13 18.56
CA VAL A 65 20.44 3.35 17.75
C VAL A 65 19.19 3.10 18.57
N TYR A 66 19.17 2.03 19.40
CA TYR A 66 18.05 1.78 20.31
C TYR A 66 17.86 2.90 21.33
N GLN A 67 18.93 3.39 21.96
CA GLN A 67 18.84 4.51 22.91
C GLN A 67 18.31 5.78 22.24
N ALA A 68 18.76 6.08 21.02
CA ALA A 68 18.23 7.19 20.23
C ALA A 68 16.73 6.98 19.92
N LEU A 69 16.34 5.80 19.45
CA LEU A 69 14.93 5.51 19.15
C LEU A 69 14.04 5.55 20.41
N VAL A 70 14.55 5.13 21.58
CA VAL A 70 13.80 5.23 22.85
C VAL A 70 13.60 6.69 23.28
N ALA A 71 14.57 7.56 22.99
CA ALA A 71 14.47 8.98 23.29
C ALA A 71 13.47 9.70 22.38
N PHE A 72 13.39 9.32 21.10
CA PHE A 72 12.59 10.03 20.10
C PHE A 72 11.25 9.39 19.75
N ILE A 73 11.08 8.08 19.95
CA ILE A 73 9.92 7.33 19.46
C ILE A 73 9.04 6.85 20.63
N PRO A 74 7.71 7.08 20.58
CA PRO A 74 6.79 6.60 21.62
C PRO A 74 6.84 5.08 21.76
N LYS A 75 6.74 4.56 22.99
CA LYS A 75 6.82 3.12 23.32
C LYS A 75 5.90 2.22 22.48
N ALA A 76 4.78 2.74 22.00
CA ALA A 76 3.83 2.02 21.15
C ALA A 76 4.42 1.59 19.79
N TRP A 77 5.42 2.32 19.28
CA TRP A 77 6.00 2.06 17.95
C TRP A 77 7.02 0.92 17.92
N PHE A 78 7.62 0.58 19.06
CA PHE A 78 8.52 -0.58 19.16
C PHE A 78 7.84 -1.90 18.81
N HIS A 79 6.52 -1.99 19.02
CA HIS A 79 5.73 -3.14 18.60
C HIS A 79 5.69 -3.28 17.07
N TYR A 80 5.52 -2.17 16.34
CA TYR A 80 5.56 -2.19 14.89
C TYR A 80 6.97 -2.50 14.36
N LEU A 81 8.01 -2.00 15.02
CA LEU A 81 9.40 -2.28 14.63
C LEU A 81 9.75 -3.77 14.77
N TYR A 82 9.23 -4.42 15.83
CA TYR A 82 9.35 -5.87 16.02
C TYR A 82 8.58 -6.67 14.95
N ILE A 83 7.36 -6.22 14.60
CA ILE A 83 6.57 -6.85 13.53
C ILE A 83 7.30 -6.74 12.18
N LEU A 84 7.89 -5.58 11.89
CA LEU A 84 8.68 -5.36 10.68
C LEU A 84 9.88 -6.30 10.62
N ALA A 85 10.65 -6.43 11.70
CA ALA A 85 11.78 -7.34 11.76
C ALA A 85 11.36 -8.81 11.52
N ASN A 86 10.25 -9.27 12.11
CA ASN A 86 9.74 -10.61 11.87
C ASN A 86 9.29 -10.81 10.41
N SER A 87 8.73 -9.78 9.76
CA SER A 87 8.34 -9.86 8.35
C SER A 87 9.55 -10.00 7.42
N ILE A 88 10.67 -9.34 7.73
CA ILE A 88 11.94 -9.48 7.00
C ILE A 88 12.49 -10.89 7.15
N ILE A 89 12.49 -11.44 8.38
CA ILE A 89 12.95 -12.81 8.62
C ILE A 89 12.07 -13.84 7.92
N ALA A 90 10.75 -13.69 7.99
CA ALA A 90 9.83 -14.59 7.31
C ALA A 90 10.05 -14.59 5.79
N ASN A 91 10.27 -13.41 5.20
CA ASN A 91 10.59 -13.25 3.79
C ASN A 91 11.87 -14.01 3.41
N HIS A 92 12.92 -13.90 4.23
CA HIS A 92 14.18 -14.63 4.02
C HIS A 92 14.06 -16.15 4.24
N LEU A 93 13.30 -16.59 5.24
CA LEU A 93 13.10 -18.02 5.55
C LEU A 93 12.36 -18.79 4.45
N ILE A 94 11.54 -18.09 3.67
CA ILE A 94 10.74 -18.71 2.60
C ILE A 94 11.52 -18.79 1.28
N GLY A 95 12.64 -18.06 1.21
CA GLY A 95 13.59 -18.10 0.11
C GLY A 95 13.08 -17.39 -1.15
N GLU A 96 14.06 -17.01 -1.98
CA GLU A 96 13.93 -16.27 -3.27
C GLU A 96 13.11 -16.95 -4.38
N LYS A 97 12.33 -17.98 -4.06
CA LYS A 97 11.61 -18.79 -5.06
C LYS A 97 10.17 -18.33 -5.27
N SER A 98 9.90 -17.03 -5.07
CA SER A 98 8.61 -16.46 -5.44
C SER A 98 8.60 -16.19 -6.96
N PRO A 99 7.49 -16.48 -7.68
CA PRO A 99 7.40 -16.24 -9.12
C PRO A 99 7.44 -14.74 -9.47
N LEU A 100 7.31 -13.85 -8.47
CA LEU A 100 7.49 -12.40 -8.62
C LEU A 100 8.98 -11.96 -8.70
N GLN A 101 9.92 -12.85 -8.43
CA GLN A 101 11.37 -12.55 -8.34
C GLN A 101 12.15 -12.80 -9.64
N HIS A 102 11.48 -13.17 -10.74
CA HIS A 102 12.16 -13.39 -12.03
C HIS A 102 12.70 -12.12 -12.71
N ALA A 103 12.46 -10.95 -12.12
CA ALA A 103 13.25 -9.75 -12.41
C ALA A 103 14.16 -9.49 -11.20
N ASN A 104 15.47 -9.36 -11.43
CA ASN A 104 16.53 -9.01 -10.46
C ASN A 104 16.34 -7.62 -9.78
N ASN A 105 15.10 -7.16 -9.64
CA ASN A 105 14.75 -5.91 -9.02
C ASN A 105 14.76 -6.12 -7.52
N HIS A 106 15.83 -5.67 -6.89
CA HIS A 106 16.02 -5.61 -5.45
C HIS A 106 14.84 -4.92 -4.72
N HIS A 107 14.09 -4.09 -5.45
CA HIS A 107 12.83 -3.49 -5.01
C HIS A 107 11.72 -4.51 -4.69
N ALA A 108 11.73 -5.71 -5.29
CA ALA A 108 10.73 -6.74 -5.06
C ALA A 108 10.83 -7.34 -3.64
N HIS A 109 12.03 -7.47 -3.07
CA HIS A 109 12.21 -7.96 -1.70
C HIS A 109 11.68 -6.98 -0.67
N VAL A 110 11.99 -5.69 -0.86
CA VAL A 110 11.49 -4.62 0.02
C VAL A 110 9.98 -4.49 -0.12
N ALA A 111 9.46 -4.52 -1.35
CA ALA A 111 8.02 -4.46 -1.59
C ALA A 111 7.27 -5.65 -0.97
N ASN A 112 7.84 -6.87 -1.02
CA ASN A 112 7.28 -8.04 -0.37
C ASN A 112 7.34 -7.95 1.16
N ALA A 113 8.46 -7.49 1.72
CA ALA A 113 8.59 -7.28 3.17
C ALA A 113 7.61 -6.21 3.68
N VAL A 114 7.49 -5.08 2.96
CA VAL A 114 6.52 -4.01 3.27
C VAL A 114 5.07 -4.50 3.09
N GLY A 115 4.79 -5.27 2.04
CA GLY A 115 3.49 -5.89 1.81
C GLY A 115 3.09 -6.84 2.94
N CYS A 116 4.03 -7.67 3.41
CA CYS A 116 3.83 -8.53 4.57
C CYS A 116 3.62 -7.72 5.84
N PHE A 117 4.40 -6.67 6.07
CA PHE A 117 4.22 -5.75 7.20
C PHE A 117 2.83 -5.12 7.23
N ILE A 118 2.36 -4.57 6.11
CA ILE A 118 1.02 -3.98 5.98
C ILE A 118 -0.06 -5.03 6.24
N PHE A 119 0.11 -6.24 5.69
CA PHE A 119 -0.85 -7.33 5.87
C PHE A 119 -0.92 -7.80 7.33
N ILE A 120 0.21 -7.85 8.04
CA ILE A 120 0.24 -8.19 9.47
C ILE A 120 -0.46 -7.13 10.30
N ILE A 121 -0.23 -5.85 10.01
CA ILE A 121 -0.93 -4.74 10.68
C ILE A 121 -2.42 -4.84 10.42
N TYR A 122 -2.83 -5.05 9.16
CA TYR A 122 -4.24 -5.17 8.79
C TYR A 122 -4.89 -6.37 9.46
N THR A 123 -4.20 -7.51 9.53
CA THR A 123 -4.71 -8.72 10.18
C THR A 123 -4.81 -8.54 11.70
N SER A 124 -3.84 -7.87 12.32
CA SER A 124 -3.87 -7.51 13.74
C SER A 124 -5.02 -6.54 14.05
N PHE A 125 -5.23 -5.54 13.18
CA PHE A 125 -6.36 -4.62 13.26
C PHE A 125 -7.69 -5.35 13.09
N PHE A 126 -7.80 -6.24 12.10
CA PHE A 126 -8.99 -7.03 11.82
C PHE A 126 -9.33 -7.99 12.97
N LEU A 127 -8.34 -8.68 13.54
CA LEU A 127 -8.53 -9.54 14.71
C LEU A 127 -8.95 -8.75 15.95
N ASN A 128 -8.43 -7.53 16.13
CA ASN A 128 -8.84 -6.61 17.18
C ASN A 128 -10.27 -6.09 16.95
N TRP A 129 -10.64 -5.79 15.70
CA TRP A 129 -11.97 -5.35 15.30
C TRP A 129 -13.02 -6.44 15.48
N MET A 130 -12.67 -7.69 15.14
CA MET A 130 -13.54 -8.86 15.34
C MET A 130 -13.72 -9.25 16.81
N ASN A 131 -13.02 -8.57 17.73
CA ASN A 131 -13.03 -8.85 19.17
C ASN A 131 -12.72 -10.32 19.51
N ILE A 132 -12.00 -11.05 18.64
CA ILE A 132 -11.55 -12.44 18.84
C ILE A 132 -10.32 -12.46 19.75
N ARG A 133 -10.27 -11.56 20.74
CA ARG A 133 -9.23 -11.55 21.78
C ARG A 133 -9.54 -12.61 22.84
N SER A 134 -9.44 -13.88 22.46
CA SER A 134 -9.20 -14.95 23.43
C SER A 134 -7.72 -14.99 23.76
N SER A 135 -7.35 -14.56 24.98
CA SER A 135 -6.09 -14.81 25.71
C SER A 135 -4.72 -14.49 25.07
N LEU A 136 -4.63 -14.19 23.77
CA LEU A 136 -3.39 -13.79 23.08
C LEU A 136 -3.12 -12.30 23.30
N ALA A 137 -3.16 -11.87 24.57
CA ALA A 137 -2.75 -10.54 24.97
C ALA A 137 -1.22 -10.46 24.84
N LEU A 138 -0.75 -10.20 23.62
CA LEU A 138 0.63 -9.87 23.29
C LEU A 138 0.99 -8.45 23.79
N ARG A 139 0.61 -8.11 25.02
CA ARG A 139 1.27 -7.05 25.81
C ARG A 139 2.44 -7.68 26.54
N VAL A 140 3.32 -8.33 25.80
CA VAL A 140 4.64 -8.60 26.35
C VAL A 140 5.39 -7.28 26.25
N PRO A 141 5.83 -6.69 27.37
CA PRO A 141 6.72 -5.53 27.31
C PRO A 141 7.88 -5.95 26.41
N VAL A 142 7.99 -5.32 25.24
CA VAL A 142 9.08 -5.61 24.31
C VAL A 142 10.34 -5.34 25.11
N SER A 143 11.09 -6.40 25.41
CA SER A 143 12.31 -6.24 26.16
C SER A 143 13.25 -5.37 25.33
N PRO A 144 14.04 -4.48 25.96
CA PRO A 144 15.02 -3.65 25.25
C PRO A 144 15.90 -4.49 24.30
N PHE A 145 16.21 -5.71 24.74
CA PHE A 145 16.94 -6.70 23.97
C PHE A 145 16.27 -7.07 22.63
N LEU A 146 14.96 -7.35 22.63
CA LEU A 146 14.21 -7.68 21.41
C LEU A 146 14.15 -6.50 20.44
N ALA A 147 14.02 -5.28 20.96
CA ALA A 147 14.03 -4.08 20.14
C ALA A 147 15.40 -3.83 19.50
N VAL A 148 16.49 -3.95 20.26
CA VAL A 148 17.88 -3.89 19.73
C VAL A 148 18.09 -4.94 18.64
N LEU A 149 17.59 -6.15 18.83
CA LEU A 149 17.71 -7.25 17.87
C LEU A 149 16.89 -7.02 16.59
N SER A 150 15.71 -6.39 16.74
CA SER A 150 14.84 -5.99 15.62
C SER A 150 15.49 -4.87 14.79
N ILE A 151 16.09 -3.88 15.46
CA ILE A 151 16.87 -2.82 14.82
C ILE A 151 18.08 -3.43 14.12
N ALA A 152 18.78 -4.36 14.76
CA ALA A 152 19.93 -5.05 14.19
C ALA A 152 19.57 -5.78 12.91
N THR A 153 18.40 -6.43 12.84
CA THR A 153 17.93 -7.14 11.64
C THR A 153 17.50 -6.19 10.53
N ILE A 154 16.81 -5.10 10.87
CA ILE A 154 16.40 -4.07 9.90
C ILE A 154 17.62 -3.34 9.32
N THR A 155 18.51 -2.86 10.19
CA THR A 155 19.75 -2.17 9.77
C THR A 155 20.67 -3.12 9.01
N ALA A 156 20.80 -4.37 9.45
CA ALA A 156 21.48 -5.42 8.70
C ALA A 156 20.98 -5.47 7.26
N ASP A 157 19.68 -5.67 7.07
CA ASP A 157 19.07 -5.78 5.74
C ASP A 157 19.34 -4.51 4.92
N ILE A 158 19.08 -3.31 5.48
CA ILE A 158 19.29 -1.99 4.85
C ILE A 158 20.76 -1.70 4.50
N PHE A 159 21.73 -2.12 5.30
CA PHE A 159 23.14 -1.86 5.02
C PHE A 159 23.78 -2.91 4.10
N SER A 160 23.19 -4.10 3.95
CA SER A 160 23.60 -5.02 2.86
C SER A 160 23.33 -4.46 1.45
N PHE A 161 22.53 -3.39 1.32
CA PHE A 161 22.25 -2.74 0.04
C PHE A 161 23.47 -2.03 -0.58
N ASN A 162 24.55 -1.78 0.18
CA ASN A 162 25.70 -0.99 -0.29
C ASN A 162 26.99 -1.80 -0.53
N GLY A 163 26.93 -3.14 -0.45
CA GLY A 163 28.08 -3.98 -0.78
C GLY A 163 28.24 -4.11 -2.30
N PRO A 164 29.46 -3.97 -2.87
CA PRO A 164 29.69 -4.26 -4.27
C PRO A 164 29.38 -5.74 -4.54
N SER A 165 28.39 -5.99 -5.38
CA SER A 165 27.98 -7.31 -5.83
C SER A 165 29.19 -8.05 -6.39
N ALA A 166 29.67 -9.06 -5.67
CA ALA A 166 30.68 -9.97 -6.18
C ALA A 166 30.10 -10.63 -7.43
N GLY A 167 30.79 -10.42 -8.57
CA GLY A 167 30.35 -10.88 -9.88
C GLY A 167 30.04 -12.37 -9.91
N LEU A 168 28.77 -12.68 -10.14
CA LEU A 168 28.34 -13.96 -10.68
C LEU A 168 27.68 -13.68 -12.03
N GLU A 169 28.20 -14.39 -13.01
CA GLU A 169 27.93 -14.36 -14.44
C GLU A 169 26.42 -14.48 -14.76
N PRO A 170 25.89 -13.73 -15.75
CA PRO A 170 24.48 -13.80 -16.10
C PRO A 170 24.16 -15.15 -16.80
N PRO A 171 23.12 -15.88 -16.39
CA PRO A 171 22.70 -17.08 -17.10
C PRO A 171 22.02 -16.73 -18.43
N ALA A 172 22.21 -17.61 -19.41
CA ALA A 172 21.68 -17.51 -20.77
C ALA A 172 20.14 -17.40 -20.81
N PRO A 173 19.56 -16.72 -21.82
CA PRO A 173 18.12 -16.49 -21.92
C PRO A 173 17.37 -17.80 -22.21
N SER A 174 16.44 -18.17 -21.32
CA SER A 174 15.40 -19.16 -21.60
C SER A 174 14.15 -18.47 -22.18
N PRO A 175 13.36 -19.17 -23.03
CA PRO A 175 12.25 -18.56 -23.75
C PRO A 175 11.07 -18.26 -22.81
N SER A 176 10.71 -16.99 -22.73
CA SER A 176 9.55 -16.48 -21.99
C SER A 176 8.26 -16.71 -22.78
N SER A 177 7.33 -17.50 -22.24
CA SER A 177 5.92 -17.48 -22.64
C SER A 177 5.08 -16.85 -21.50
N THR A 178 5.01 -15.53 -21.48
CA THR A 178 4.04 -14.80 -20.65
C THR A 178 2.83 -14.46 -21.52
N HIS A 179 1.72 -15.15 -21.26
CA HIS A 179 0.42 -14.78 -21.81
C HIS A 179 -0.05 -13.46 -21.16
N ASN A 180 -0.05 -12.39 -21.93
CA ASN A 180 -0.62 -11.11 -21.51
C ASN A 180 -2.09 -11.05 -21.96
N LEU A 181 -3.00 -10.94 -21.00
CA LEU A 181 -4.43 -10.73 -21.25
C LEU A 181 -4.65 -9.22 -21.45
N HIS A 182 -4.99 -8.79 -22.66
CA HIS A 182 -5.28 -7.38 -22.95
C HIS A 182 -6.79 -7.15 -22.97
N ILE A 183 -7.32 -6.41 -22.00
CA ILE A 183 -8.73 -6.00 -21.98
C ILE A 183 -8.79 -4.59 -22.55
N ASN A 184 -9.32 -4.44 -23.75
CA ASN A 184 -9.52 -3.13 -24.38
C ASN A 184 -10.95 -2.67 -24.16
N CYS A 185 -11.13 -1.56 -23.44
CA CYS A 185 -12.43 -0.96 -23.15
C CYS A 185 -12.58 0.33 -23.97
N ASP A 186 -13.09 0.21 -25.18
CA ASP A 186 -13.40 1.38 -26.01
C ASP A 186 -14.91 1.69 -26.00
N ALA A 187 -15.26 2.98 -26.04
CA ALA A 187 -16.59 3.49 -25.70
C ALA A 187 -17.71 3.12 -26.69
N THR A 188 -17.40 2.39 -27.75
CA THR A 188 -18.32 2.12 -28.87
C THR A 188 -18.41 0.64 -29.28
N ARG A 189 -17.77 -0.29 -28.55
CA ARG A 189 -17.89 -1.74 -28.81
C ARG A 189 -18.26 -2.51 -27.54
N TRP A 190 -18.97 -3.63 -27.74
CA TRP A 190 -19.26 -4.59 -26.66
C TRP A 190 -17.96 -5.29 -26.26
N LEU A 191 -17.86 -5.68 -24.99
CA LEU A 191 -16.69 -6.27 -24.36
C LEU A 191 -16.17 -7.46 -25.19
N ASP A 192 -15.06 -7.27 -25.91
CA ASP A 192 -14.42 -8.32 -26.70
C ASP A 192 -13.20 -8.82 -25.93
N ILE A 193 -13.18 -10.11 -25.60
CA ILE A 193 -12.04 -10.77 -24.94
C ILE A 193 -11.36 -11.58 -26.03
N ASP A 194 -10.35 -10.99 -26.66
CA ASP A 194 -9.56 -11.68 -27.67
C ASP A 194 -8.53 -12.57 -26.96
N VAL A 195 -8.58 -13.87 -27.25
CA VAL A 195 -7.62 -14.85 -26.76
C VAL A 195 -6.80 -15.29 -27.97
N ASP A 196 -5.61 -14.74 -28.13
CA ASP A 196 -4.73 -15.06 -29.25
C ASP A 196 -4.49 -16.58 -29.33
N ALA A 197 -5.03 -17.19 -30.38
CA ALA A 197 -4.84 -18.58 -30.72
C ALA A 197 -3.52 -18.77 -31.45
N ALA A 198 -2.46 -19.12 -30.72
CA ALA A 198 -1.26 -19.73 -31.29
C ALA A 198 -1.42 -21.26 -31.30
N PHE A 199 -2.25 -21.77 -32.22
CA PHE A 199 -2.20 -23.14 -32.71
C PHE A 199 -2.53 -23.11 -34.20
N ASP A 200 -1.48 -23.01 -35.01
CA ASP A 200 -1.53 -23.33 -36.42
C ASP A 200 -1.17 -24.81 -36.53
N ASP A 201 -2.18 -25.67 -36.68
CA ASP A 201 -2.06 -26.86 -37.51
C ASP A 201 -3.44 -27.28 -37.98
N GLY A 202 -3.57 -27.38 -39.30
CA GLY A 202 -4.82 -27.39 -40.02
C GLY A 202 -5.66 -28.65 -39.80
N ASP A 203 -6.97 -28.44 -39.74
CA ASP A 203 -7.87 -29.18 -40.61
C ASP A 203 -9.23 -28.49 -40.74
N ALA A 204 -9.68 -28.39 -41.98
CA ALA A 204 -10.91 -27.76 -42.37
C ALA A 204 -12.12 -28.63 -42.01
N ARG A 205 -13.08 -28.08 -41.23
CA ARG A 205 -14.54 -28.09 -41.49
C ARG A 205 -15.34 -27.65 -40.26
N GLY A 206 -16.26 -26.71 -40.49
CA GLY A 206 -17.51 -26.61 -39.75
C GLY A 206 -17.47 -25.84 -38.44
N SER A 207 -17.92 -24.58 -38.50
CA SER A 207 -18.40 -23.82 -37.34
C SER A 207 -19.46 -24.61 -36.55
N PRO A 208 -19.40 -24.56 -35.21
CA PRO A 208 -20.57 -24.04 -34.53
C PRO A 208 -20.20 -22.94 -33.54
N SER A 209 -21.00 -21.88 -33.57
CA SER A 209 -21.12 -20.85 -32.55
C SER A 209 -21.18 -21.46 -31.15
N ARG A 210 -20.11 -21.29 -30.35
CA ARG A 210 -20.12 -21.61 -28.91
C ARG A 210 -20.78 -20.47 -28.15
N SER A 211 -22.10 -20.45 -28.11
CA SER A 211 -22.84 -19.73 -27.07
C SER A 211 -22.68 -20.50 -25.76
N ILE A 212 -22.14 -19.86 -24.73
CA ILE A 212 -22.08 -20.40 -23.38
C ILE A 212 -23.52 -20.55 -22.87
N PRO A 213 -23.97 -21.74 -22.42
CA PRO A 213 -25.35 -21.93 -21.97
C PRO A 213 -25.63 -21.16 -20.68
N PHE A 214 -26.81 -20.49 -20.65
CA PHE A 214 -27.35 -19.69 -19.55
C PHE A 214 -27.50 -20.41 -18.19
N HIS A 215 -27.23 -21.71 -18.12
CA HIS A 215 -27.39 -22.51 -16.90
C HIS A 215 -26.40 -22.10 -15.78
N ASN A 216 -25.30 -21.41 -16.10
CA ASN A 216 -24.36 -20.94 -15.07
C ASN A 216 -24.79 -19.63 -14.37
N PHE A 217 -25.85 -18.96 -14.83
CA PHE A 217 -26.37 -17.75 -14.19
C PHE A 217 -27.37 -18.03 -13.05
N ASP A 218 -28.08 -19.17 -13.09
CA ASP A 218 -29.02 -19.54 -12.01
C ASP A 218 -28.30 -19.86 -10.68
N THR A 219 -27.04 -20.29 -10.75
CA THR A 219 -26.20 -20.54 -9.56
C THR A 219 -25.69 -19.25 -8.90
N LEU A 220 -25.86 -18.08 -9.54
CA LEU A 220 -25.31 -16.79 -9.08
C LEU A 220 -26.31 -15.92 -8.30
N VAL A 221 -27.62 -16.21 -8.35
CA VAL A 221 -28.64 -15.35 -7.70
C VAL A 221 -29.32 -16.00 -6.49
N LEU A 222 -29.18 -17.31 -6.26
CA LEU A 222 -29.86 -18.02 -5.16
C LEU A 222 -28.94 -18.97 -4.38
N SER A 223 -28.06 -18.46 -3.53
CA SER A 223 -27.82 -18.92 -2.13
C SER A 223 -26.50 -18.37 -1.56
N PRO A 224 -26.47 -17.79 -0.34
CA PRO A 224 -25.21 -17.28 0.24
C PRO A 224 -24.35 -18.33 0.96
N PHE A 225 -24.69 -19.63 0.97
CA PHE A 225 -24.10 -20.57 1.94
C PHE A 225 -23.46 -21.86 1.40
N ARG A 226 -23.16 -21.98 0.11
CA ARG A 226 -22.33 -23.09 -0.39
C ARG A 226 -21.38 -22.66 -1.51
N LEU A 227 -20.18 -22.24 -1.14
CA LEU A 227 -19.03 -22.17 -2.06
C LEU A 227 -17.89 -23.03 -1.52
N PRO A 228 -17.23 -23.85 -2.38
CA PRO A 228 -15.99 -24.53 -2.04
C PRO A 228 -14.85 -23.51 -1.82
N GLN A 229 -13.94 -23.84 -0.90
CA GLN A 229 -12.99 -22.96 -0.19
C GLN A 229 -11.92 -22.20 -1.00
N ASN A 230 -11.97 -22.14 -2.32
CA ASN A 230 -10.96 -21.42 -3.11
C ASN A 230 -11.64 -20.55 -4.17
N ILE A 231 -11.84 -19.26 -3.91
CA ILE A 231 -11.92 -18.16 -4.90
C ILE A 231 -12.01 -16.83 -4.12
N ILE A 232 -10.98 -15.99 -4.25
CA ILE A 232 -10.96 -14.59 -3.80
C ILE A 232 -11.60 -13.75 -4.92
N GLN A 233 -12.93 -13.73 -5.00
CA GLN A 233 -13.68 -12.87 -5.94
C GLN A 233 -14.95 -12.15 -5.43
N PRO A 234 -15.34 -12.07 -4.13
CA PRO A 234 -16.56 -11.34 -3.78
C PRO A 234 -16.46 -9.81 -3.96
N ILE A 235 -15.28 -9.22 -3.72
CA ILE A 235 -15.14 -7.76 -3.65
C ILE A 235 -15.16 -7.09 -5.04
N TRP A 236 -14.58 -7.74 -6.05
CA TRP A 236 -14.54 -7.19 -7.42
C TRP A 236 -15.90 -7.21 -8.12
N LEU A 237 -16.74 -8.20 -7.82
CA LEU A 237 -18.09 -8.29 -8.39
C LEU A 237 -19.01 -7.16 -7.88
N VAL A 238 -18.89 -6.82 -6.59
CA VAL A 238 -19.64 -5.72 -5.95
C VAL A 238 -19.24 -4.37 -6.55
N ILE A 239 -17.95 -4.15 -6.78
CA ILE A 239 -17.44 -2.91 -7.40
C ILE A 239 -17.92 -2.79 -8.86
N THR A 240 -18.02 -3.90 -9.58
CA THR A 240 -18.47 -3.91 -10.99
C THR A 240 -19.98 -3.67 -11.11
N ALA A 241 -20.79 -4.22 -10.20
CA ALA A 241 -22.23 -3.98 -10.13
C ALA A 241 -22.58 -2.52 -9.78
N ILE A 242 -21.85 -1.92 -8.83
CA ILE A 242 -22.00 -0.50 -8.47
C ILE A 242 -21.63 0.40 -9.65
N LYS A 243 -20.57 0.03 -10.39
CA LYS A 243 -20.14 0.75 -11.59
C LYS A 243 -21.17 0.66 -12.72
N ALA A 244 -21.79 -0.50 -12.94
CA ALA A 244 -22.85 -0.67 -13.94
C ALA A 244 -24.13 0.11 -13.61
N TRP A 245 -24.51 0.14 -12.32
CA TRP A 245 -25.68 0.88 -11.84
C TRP A 245 -25.56 2.39 -12.05
N TYR A 246 -24.34 2.93 -11.92
CA TYR A 246 -24.06 4.34 -12.17
C TYR A 246 -24.07 4.72 -13.67
N ILE A 247 -23.89 3.75 -14.57
CA ILE A 247 -23.67 4.03 -16.00
C ILE A 247 -24.98 4.00 -16.81
N ARG A 248 -26.00 3.20 -16.45
CA ARG A 248 -27.31 3.18 -17.18
C ARG A 248 -28.53 2.86 -16.28
N PRO A 249 -29.27 3.88 -15.78
CA PRO A 249 -30.49 3.68 -15.01
C PRO A 249 -31.72 3.21 -15.83
N SER A 250 -31.70 3.38 -17.16
CA SER A 250 -32.89 3.25 -18.03
C SER A 250 -33.23 1.83 -18.49
N ILE A 251 -32.42 0.82 -18.14
CA ILE A 251 -32.64 -0.57 -18.55
C ILE A 251 -33.82 -1.22 -17.78
N PHE A 252 -34.34 -0.54 -16.75
CA PHE A 252 -35.38 -1.07 -15.85
C PHE A 252 -36.75 -0.37 -15.96
N ALA A 253 -37.01 0.41 -17.02
CA ALA A 253 -38.34 0.99 -17.27
C ALA A 253 -38.99 0.31 -18.49
N ALA A 254 -40.17 -0.30 -18.30
CA ALA A 254 -40.89 -1.05 -19.32
C ALA A 254 -42.22 -0.36 -19.70
N ASP A 255 -42.44 -0.08 -21.00
CA ASP A 255 -43.72 0.34 -21.57
C ASP A 255 -44.02 -0.49 -22.83
N GLY A 256 -45.27 -0.93 -23.01
CA GLY A 256 -45.71 -1.79 -24.11
C GLY A 256 -47.03 -1.31 -24.75
N THR A 257 -47.22 -1.61 -26.04
CA THR A 257 -48.51 -1.49 -26.77
C THR A 257 -48.64 -2.57 -27.85
N PRO A 258 -49.84 -3.15 -28.10
CA PRO A 258 -50.14 -3.95 -29.30
C PRO A 258 -51.29 -3.38 -30.15
N SER A 259 -51.25 -3.64 -31.47
CA SER A 259 -52.12 -3.15 -32.55
C SER A 259 -53.34 -4.05 -32.87
N VAL A 260 -54.46 -3.47 -33.34
CA VAL A 260 -55.74 -4.14 -33.73
C VAL A 260 -55.88 -4.26 -35.27
N ASN A 261 -56.44 -5.39 -35.75
CA ASN A 261 -56.76 -5.67 -37.16
C ASN A 261 -58.25 -5.40 -37.46
N LEU A 262 -58.57 -4.58 -38.48
CA LEU A 262 -59.94 -4.33 -38.98
C LEU A 262 -60.09 -4.91 -40.40
N ALA A 263 -61.16 -5.65 -40.66
CA ALA A 263 -61.53 -6.12 -42.01
C ALA A 263 -62.89 -5.54 -42.40
N THR A 264 -62.90 -4.56 -43.31
CA THR A 264 -64.13 -3.97 -43.89
C THR A 264 -64.36 -4.52 -45.31
N LYS A 265 -65.58 -5.01 -45.58
CA LYS A 265 -66.06 -5.23 -46.96
C LYS A 265 -66.46 -3.87 -47.57
N PRO A 266 -66.12 -3.58 -48.84
CA PRO A 266 -66.35 -2.27 -49.44
C PRO A 266 -67.65 -2.27 -50.24
N GLU A 267 -68.73 -1.72 -49.71
CA GLU A 267 -69.90 -1.30 -50.49
C GLU A 267 -70.83 -0.51 -49.58
N PHE A 268 -70.48 0.75 -49.32
CA PHE A 268 -71.31 1.91 -48.93
C PHE A 268 -70.32 3.05 -48.62
N ASP A 269 -70.72 4.31 -48.81
CA ASP A 269 -69.83 5.48 -48.80
C ASP A 269 -69.11 5.64 -47.45
N ASN A 270 -67.93 5.02 -47.34
CA ASN A 270 -67.11 4.82 -46.15
C ASN A 270 -66.49 6.12 -45.60
N ARG A 271 -67.05 7.26 -45.97
CA ARG A 271 -66.53 8.59 -45.66
C ARG A 271 -67.19 9.24 -44.46
N ILE A 272 -68.35 8.76 -44.01
CA ILE A 272 -69.15 9.47 -42.99
C ILE A 272 -68.85 8.97 -41.56
N VAL A 273 -68.50 7.69 -41.36
CA VAL A 273 -68.33 7.10 -40.02
C VAL A 273 -67.08 6.23 -39.96
N SER A 274 -66.25 6.43 -38.93
CA SER A 274 -65.05 5.61 -38.65
C SER A 274 -65.08 5.04 -37.24
N VAL A 275 -64.63 3.79 -37.05
CA VAL A 275 -64.54 3.17 -35.70
C VAL A 275 -63.24 3.60 -35.05
N VAL A 276 -63.32 4.33 -33.93
CA VAL A 276 -62.16 4.88 -33.22
C VAL A 276 -61.64 3.89 -32.19
N SER A 277 -62.55 3.31 -31.42
CA SER A 277 -62.21 2.37 -30.35
C SER A 277 -63.31 1.35 -30.17
N VAL A 278 -62.89 0.12 -29.96
CA VAL A 278 -63.77 -0.99 -29.59
C VAL A 278 -63.29 -1.47 -28.23
N ARG A 279 -64.13 -1.35 -27.22
CA ARG A 279 -63.85 -1.82 -25.85
C ARG A 279 -64.79 -2.96 -25.49
N GLU A 280 -64.70 -3.46 -24.25
CA GLU A 280 -65.48 -4.62 -23.79
C GLU A 280 -66.99 -4.38 -23.85
N THR A 281 -67.43 -3.17 -23.47
CA THR A 281 -68.85 -2.84 -23.31
C THR A 281 -69.29 -1.60 -24.08
N GLU A 282 -68.36 -1.00 -24.85
CA GLU A 282 -68.62 0.20 -25.61
C GLU A 282 -67.87 0.21 -26.95
N VAL A 283 -68.51 0.80 -27.96
CA VAL A 283 -67.93 1.05 -29.27
C VAL A 283 -68.04 2.54 -29.55
N VAL A 284 -66.93 3.15 -29.94
CA VAL A 284 -66.83 4.59 -30.22
C VAL A 284 -66.67 4.80 -31.72
N PHE A 285 -67.61 5.53 -32.30
CA PHE A 285 -67.58 5.96 -33.70
C PHE A 285 -67.22 7.44 -33.78
N CYS A 286 -66.45 7.84 -34.79
CA CYS A 286 -66.22 9.24 -35.16
C CYS A 286 -66.93 9.54 -36.48
N MET A 287 -67.76 10.59 -36.45
CA MET A 287 -68.55 11.07 -37.59
C MET A 287 -67.77 12.18 -38.31
N ASN A 288 -67.60 12.08 -39.63
CA ASN A 288 -66.89 13.09 -40.43
C ASN A 288 -67.61 13.36 -41.76
N PRO A 289 -68.27 14.52 -41.98
CA PRO A 289 -68.45 15.65 -41.06
C PRO A 289 -69.36 15.32 -39.86
N PRO A 290 -69.38 16.13 -38.79
CA PRO A 290 -70.26 15.92 -37.64
C PRO A 290 -71.73 16.03 -38.07
N VAL A 291 -72.49 14.93 -37.92
CA VAL A 291 -73.91 14.88 -38.27
C VAL A 291 -74.74 14.53 -37.02
N SER A 292 -75.91 15.16 -36.88
CA SER A 292 -76.85 14.87 -35.80
C SER A 292 -77.49 13.49 -36.01
N ILE A 293 -77.19 12.55 -35.12
CA ILE A 293 -77.79 11.21 -35.13
C ILE A 293 -79.18 11.25 -34.54
N ALA A 294 -80.15 10.66 -35.24
CA ALA A 294 -81.53 10.57 -34.78
C ALA A 294 -81.75 9.32 -33.90
N SER A 295 -81.15 8.19 -34.27
CA SER A 295 -81.26 6.94 -33.52
C SER A 295 -80.14 5.95 -33.88
N VAL A 296 -79.74 5.14 -32.91
CA VAL A 296 -78.79 4.05 -33.06
C VAL A 296 -79.53 2.73 -32.97
N TYR A 297 -79.35 1.85 -33.93
CA TYR A 297 -79.86 0.48 -33.88
C TYR A 297 -78.71 -0.49 -33.69
N VAL A 298 -78.86 -1.45 -32.79
CA VAL A 298 -77.90 -2.54 -32.58
C VAL A 298 -78.62 -3.85 -32.93
N ASN A 299 -78.12 -4.54 -33.96
CA ASN A 299 -78.74 -5.68 -34.62
C ASN A 299 -80.20 -5.40 -35.06
N GLY A 300 -80.54 -4.15 -35.39
CA GLY A 300 -81.90 -3.75 -35.74
C GLY A 300 -82.81 -3.37 -34.55
N ILE A 301 -82.33 -3.41 -33.31
CA ILE A 301 -83.06 -2.93 -32.12
C ILE A 301 -82.69 -1.48 -31.84
N ASN A 302 -83.68 -0.59 -31.67
CA ASN A 302 -83.42 0.79 -31.25
C ASN A 302 -82.73 0.79 -29.88
N TRP A 303 -81.45 1.12 -29.88
CA TRP A 303 -80.58 1.08 -28.71
C TRP A 303 -80.64 2.42 -28.00
N HIS A 304 -80.91 2.41 -26.70
CA HIS A 304 -81.09 3.64 -25.92
C HIS A 304 -79.81 4.03 -25.15
N TYR A 305 -78.84 3.11 -25.05
CA TYR A 305 -77.57 3.34 -24.36
C TYR A 305 -76.52 3.86 -25.34
N TRP A 306 -76.74 5.06 -25.85
CA TRP A 306 -75.74 5.77 -26.63
C TRP A 306 -75.71 7.25 -26.24
N SER A 307 -74.55 7.87 -26.42
CA SER A 307 -74.35 9.30 -26.20
C SER A 307 -73.46 9.89 -27.28
N VAL A 308 -73.67 11.17 -27.59
CA VAL A 308 -72.77 11.94 -28.45
C VAL A 308 -71.81 12.70 -27.55
N GLU A 309 -70.52 12.40 -27.65
CA GLU A 309 -69.45 13.14 -26.97
C GLU A 309 -68.78 14.09 -27.98
N ASP A 310 -68.61 15.35 -27.59
CA ASP A 310 -67.93 16.41 -28.35
C ASP A 310 -68.47 16.69 -29.76
N ASN A 311 -69.75 16.38 -30.04
CA ASN A 311 -70.41 16.51 -31.35
C ASN A 311 -69.77 15.74 -32.51
N GLU A 312 -68.69 15.01 -32.26
CA GLU A 312 -67.92 14.25 -33.26
C GLU A 312 -67.91 12.75 -32.96
N TYR A 313 -68.04 12.36 -31.69
CA TYR A 313 -67.97 10.96 -31.26
C TYR A 313 -69.32 10.44 -30.81
N VAL A 314 -69.60 9.19 -31.17
CA VAL A 314 -70.83 8.49 -30.84
C VAL A 314 -70.42 7.26 -30.08
N VAL A 315 -70.75 7.24 -28.79
CA VAL A 315 -70.42 6.15 -27.90
C VAL A 315 -71.66 5.29 -27.78
N VAL A 316 -71.58 4.04 -28.24
CA VAL A 316 -72.63 3.03 -28.06
C VAL A 316 -72.19 2.14 -26.91
N SER A 317 -72.86 2.24 -25.77
CA SER A 317 -72.53 1.54 -24.52
C SER A 317 -73.50 0.40 -24.22
N GLY A 318 -73.15 -0.45 -23.27
CA GLY A 318 -74.01 -1.55 -22.80
C GLY A 318 -73.97 -2.79 -23.70
N LEU A 319 -72.94 -2.90 -24.55
CA LEU A 319 -72.69 -4.09 -25.36
C LEU A 319 -72.05 -5.18 -24.49
N SER A 320 -72.26 -6.45 -24.84
CA SER A 320 -71.57 -7.57 -24.21
C SER A 320 -70.22 -7.78 -24.89
N ALA A 321 -69.20 -8.15 -24.12
CA ALA A 321 -67.87 -8.43 -24.66
C ALA A 321 -67.86 -9.69 -25.55
N ASN A 322 -66.96 -9.74 -26.54
CA ASN A 322 -66.76 -10.88 -27.46
C ASN A 322 -67.97 -11.20 -28.35
N PHE A 323 -68.86 -10.23 -28.60
CA PHE A 323 -70.00 -10.37 -29.50
C PHE A 323 -69.85 -9.49 -30.74
N GLN A 324 -70.31 -10.02 -31.87
CA GLN A 324 -70.42 -9.28 -33.12
C GLN A 324 -71.78 -8.58 -33.19
N TYR A 325 -71.74 -7.27 -33.38
CA TYR A 325 -72.91 -6.41 -33.50
C TYR A 325 -72.92 -5.75 -34.87
N GLN A 326 -74.07 -5.74 -35.53
CA GLN A 326 -74.37 -4.82 -36.62
C GLN A 326 -74.97 -3.56 -36.01
N ILE A 327 -74.25 -2.44 -36.09
CA ILE A 327 -74.67 -1.16 -35.53
C ILE A 327 -75.06 -0.26 -36.69
N ASP A 328 -76.35 0.08 -36.77
CA ASP A 328 -76.90 0.99 -37.77
C ASP A 328 -77.13 2.37 -37.14
N LEU A 329 -76.39 3.36 -37.60
CA LEU A 329 -76.55 4.76 -37.22
C LEU A 329 -77.49 5.44 -38.21
N ALA A 330 -78.69 5.80 -37.76
CA ALA A 330 -79.68 6.48 -38.58
C ALA A 330 -79.55 8.02 -38.40
N THR A 331 -79.28 8.69 -39.51
CA THR A 331 -79.26 10.15 -39.62
C THR A 331 -80.42 10.60 -40.52
N ALA A 332 -80.81 11.88 -40.48
CA ALA A 332 -81.96 12.40 -41.22
C ALA A 332 -81.96 12.10 -42.74
N GLU A 333 -80.77 11.93 -43.34
CA GLU A 333 -80.62 11.70 -44.80
C GLU A 333 -79.79 10.44 -45.15
N THR A 334 -79.09 9.81 -44.20
CA THR A 334 -78.14 8.71 -44.46
C THR A 334 -78.19 7.62 -43.38
N PHE A 335 -77.98 6.37 -43.80
CA PHE A 335 -77.81 5.21 -42.92
C PHE A 335 -76.38 4.69 -43.01
N ALA A 336 -75.68 4.60 -41.87
CA ALA A 336 -74.37 3.96 -41.79
C ALA A 336 -74.51 2.66 -41.00
N SER A 337 -74.29 1.52 -41.66
CA SER A 337 -74.29 0.19 -41.03
C SER A 337 -72.85 -0.27 -40.84
N VAL A 338 -72.42 -0.47 -39.60
CA VAL A 338 -71.08 -0.94 -39.26
C VAL A 338 -71.17 -2.22 -38.45
N VAL A 339 -70.48 -3.26 -38.90
CA VAL A 339 -70.38 -4.51 -38.15
C VAL A 339 -69.11 -4.48 -37.30
N VAL A 340 -69.27 -4.54 -35.98
CA VAL A 340 -68.19 -4.42 -34.99
C VAL A 340 -68.21 -5.59 -34.02
N THR A 341 -67.05 -6.14 -33.70
CA THR A 341 -66.91 -7.20 -32.69
C THR A 341 -66.26 -6.63 -31.44
N THR A 342 -66.99 -6.61 -30.31
CA THR A 342 -66.46 -6.13 -29.02
C THR A 342 -65.33 -7.04 -28.53
N THR A 343 -64.27 -6.46 -27.96
CA THR A 343 -63.08 -7.19 -27.51
C THR A 343 -63.11 -7.39 -26.00
N SER A 344 -62.73 -8.55 -25.47
CA SER A 344 -62.44 -8.71 -24.03
C SER A 344 -60.95 -8.50 -23.70
N THR A 345 -60.65 -7.95 -22.53
CA THR A 345 -59.29 -7.74 -21.99
C THR A 345 -58.53 -9.04 -21.74
N ASP A 346 -59.21 -10.19 -21.69
CA ASP A 346 -58.59 -11.49 -21.37
C ASP A 346 -57.92 -12.20 -22.56
N GLY A 347 -57.79 -11.54 -23.73
CA GLY A 347 -57.00 -12.07 -24.87
C GLY A 347 -57.55 -13.35 -25.52
N ALA A 348 -58.68 -13.86 -25.06
CA ALA A 348 -59.35 -15.01 -25.64
C ALA A 348 -60.04 -14.61 -26.95
N LYS A 349 -59.57 -15.15 -28.09
CA LYS A 349 -60.21 -14.98 -29.39
C LYS A 349 -61.63 -15.56 -29.33
N ALA A 350 -62.65 -14.71 -29.51
CA ALA A 350 -64.03 -15.13 -29.57
C ALA A 350 -64.25 -16.12 -30.75
N PRO A 351 -65.02 -17.20 -30.56
CA PRO A 351 -65.46 -18.02 -31.67
C PRO A 351 -66.40 -17.18 -32.56
N VAL A 352 -66.12 -17.14 -33.86
CA VAL A 352 -66.99 -16.52 -34.87
C VAL A 352 -68.32 -17.29 -34.88
N SER A 353 -69.30 -16.82 -34.10
CA SER A 353 -70.66 -17.36 -34.14
C SER A 353 -71.44 -16.63 -35.23
N SER A 354 -71.95 -17.44 -36.16
CA SER A 354 -72.91 -17.15 -37.21
C SER A 354 -74.10 -16.31 -36.74
N GLU A 355 -74.36 -15.24 -37.47
CA GLU A 355 -75.63 -14.49 -37.60
C GLU A 355 -76.24 -13.94 -36.30
N SER A 356 -76.21 -12.60 -36.21
CA SER A 356 -76.68 -11.80 -35.09
C SER A 356 -78.22 -11.80 -35.00
N ASP A 357 -78.79 -12.78 -34.30
CA ASP A 357 -80.22 -12.78 -34.01
C ASP A 357 -80.55 -11.85 -32.83
N THR A 358 -81.54 -10.97 -33.03
CA THR A 358 -81.95 -9.92 -32.07
C THR A 358 -82.36 -10.49 -30.71
N VAL A 359 -83.08 -11.61 -30.74
CA VAL A 359 -83.61 -12.27 -29.56
C VAL A 359 -82.51 -12.91 -28.72
N ALA A 360 -81.52 -13.52 -29.38
CA ALA A 360 -80.38 -14.14 -28.70
C ALA A 360 -79.52 -13.10 -27.97
N THR A 361 -79.34 -11.93 -28.58
CA THR A 361 -78.62 -10.78 -28.00
C THR A 361 -79.29 -10.29 -26.72
N LEU A 362 -80.62 -10.12 -26.75
CA LEU A 362 -81.39 -9.69 -25.57
C LEU A 362 -81.39 -10.76 -24.46
N GLN A 363 -81.56 -12.03 -24.81
CA GLN A 363 -81.58 -13.12 -23.83
C GLN A 363 -80.23 -13.26 -23.10
N PHE A 364 -79.12 -13.12 -23.83
CA PHE A 364 -77.79 -13.15 -23.25
C PHE A 364 -77.54 -11.96 -22.31
N SER A 365 -77.93 -10.75 -22.73
CA SER A 365 -77.83 -9.54 -21.91
C SER A 365 -78.63 -9.66 -20.60
N VAL A 366 -79.84 -10.22 -20.64
CA VAL A 366 -80.67 -10.46 -19.45
C VAL A 366 -80.03 -11.51 -18.53
N LEU A 367 -79.50 -12.61 -19.07
CA LEU A 367 -78.83 -13.62 -18.24
C LEU A 367 -77.55 -13.08 -17.60
N GLN A 368 -76.78 -12.27 -18.34
CA GLN A 368 -75.56 -11.65 -17.84
C GLN A 368 -75.87 -10.63 -16.73
N THR A 369 -76.89 -9.78 -16.91
CA THR A 369 -77.33 -8.84 -15.87
C THR A 369 -77.88 -9.55 -14.64
N GLN A 370 -78.59 -10.67 -14.81
CA GLN A 370 -79.05 -11.48 -13.69
C GLN A 370 -77.85 -12.07 -12.89
N ALA A 371 -76.82 -12.57 -13.59
CA ALA A 371 -75.63 -13.11 -12.95
C ALA A 371 -74.84 -12.03 -12.17
N THR A 372 -74.67 -10.83 -12.75
CA THR A 372 -73.99 -9.72 -12.07
C THR A 372 -74.76 -9.23 -10.85
N VAL A 373 -76.10 -9.16 -10.93
CA VAL A 373 -76.95 -8.82 -9.77
C VAL A 373 -76.79 -9.84 -8.64
N HIS A 374 -76.74 -11.14 -8.95
CA HIS A 374 -76.49 -12.17 -7.95
C HIS A 374 -75.10 -12.05 -7.30
N GLN A 375 -74.08 -11.71 -8.09
CA GLN A 375 -72.72 -11.47 -7.60
C GLN A 375 -72.67 -10.26 -6.67
N TYR A 376 -73.26 -9.12 -7.04
CA TYR A 376 -73.32 -7.93 -6.19
C TYR A 376 -74.08 -8.18 -4.89
N LYS A 377 -75.17 -8.96 -4.93
CA LYS A 377 -75.91 -9.36 -3.73
C LYS A 377 -75.06 -10.20 -2.77
N ALA A 378 -74.22 -11.09 -3.30
CA ALA A 378 -73.29 -11.88 -2.50
C ALA A 378 -72.17 -11.02 -1.89
N GLN A 379 -71.60 -10.09 -2.66
CA GLN A 379 -70.60 -9.15 -2.18
C GLN A 379 -71.16 -8.25 -1.07
N LEU A 380 -72.38 -7.72 -1.24
CA LEU A 380 -73.03 -6.89 -0.22
C LEU A 380 -73.23 -7.64 1.10
N LYS A 381 -73.63 -8.92 1.04
CA LYS A 381 -73.75 -9.78 2.24
C LYS A 381 -72.40 -10.05 2.92
N LYS A 382 -71.30 -10.06 2.17
CA LYS A 382 -69.94 -10.22 2.72
C LYS A 382 -69.50 -8.92 3.42
N VAL A 383 -69.61 -7.78 2.73
CA VAL A 383 -69.27 -6.46 3.28
C VAL A 383 -70.05 -6.18 4.56
N LYS A 384 -71.35 -6.48 4.59
CA LYS A 384 -72.18 -6.31 5.80
C LYS A 384 -71.68 -7.15 6.99
N ARG A 385 -71.16 -8.36 6.75
CA ARG A 385 -70.59 -9.21 7.80
C ARG A 385 -69.25 -8.66 8.30
N ASP A 386 -68.40 -8.20 7.39
CA ASP A 386 -67.08 -7.66 7.73
C ASP A 386 -67.18 -6.33 8.51
N GLU A 387 -68.09 -5.43 8.11
CA GLU A 387 -68.35 -4.18 8.84
C GLU A 387 -68.94 -4.42 10.23
N ASN A 388 -69.84 -5.39 10.38
CA ASN A 388 -70.35 -5.77 11.70
C ASN A 388 -69.25 -6.32 12.61
N LYS A 389 -68.27 -7.06 12.06
CA LYS A 389 -67.11 -7.53 12.82
C LYS A 389 -66.21 -6.37 13.25
N LYS A 390 -65.89 -5.44 12.33
CA LYS A 390 -65.12 -4.22 12.65
C LYS A 390 -65.81 -3.37 13.74
N LEU A 391 -67.12 -3.21 13.67
CA LEU A 391 -67.88 -2.46 14.68
C LEU A 391 -67.81 -3.14 16.06
N ALA A 392 -67.83 -4.46 16.13
CA ALA A 392 -67.66 -5.18 17.39
C ALA A 392 -66.24 -4.99 17.97
N ASP A 393 -65.21 -5.09 17.13
CA ASP A 393 -63.81 -4.90 17.54
C ASP A 393 -63.54 -3.47 18.03
N LEU A 394 -64.08 -2.46 17.33
CA LEU A 394 -63.95 -1.05 17.72
C LEU A 394 -64.66 -0.77 19.05
N ARG A 395 -65.84 -1.33 19.29
CA ARG A 395 -66.54 -1.23 20.59
C ARG A 395 -65.71 -1.82 21.71
N HIS A 396 -65.09 -2.98 21.48
CA HIS A 396 -64.19 -3.59 22.45
C HIS A 396 -62.97 -2.70 22.76
N HIS A 397 -62.34 -2.11 21.74
CA HIS A 397 -61.22 -1.19 21.93
C HIS A 397 -61.61 0.06 22.73
N ILE A 398 -62.78 0.64 22.46
CA ILE A 398 -63.30 1.79 23.22
C ILE A 398 -63.45 1.44 24.70
N GLU A 399 -63.95 0.24 25.02
CA GLU A 399 -64.14 -0.21 26.39
C GLU A 399 -62.81 -0.45 27.12
N VAL A 400 -61.82 -1.05 26.43
CA VAL A 400 -60.45 -1.20 26.96
C VAL A 400 -59.82 0.17 27.26
N LEU A 401 -59.95 1.13 26.34
CA LEU A 401 -59.40 2.48 26.53
C LEU A 401 -60.12 3.22 27.66
N ARG A 402 -61.44 3.09 27.77
CA ARG A 402 -62.22 3.67 28.87
C ARG A 402 -61.79 3.10 30.23
N ASN A 403 -61.55 1.79 30.31
CA ASN A 403 -61.03 1.13 31.50
C ASN A 403 -59.60 1.57 31.86
N LYS A 404 -58.74 1.81 30.87
CA LYS A 404 -57.41 2.39 31.10
C LYS A 404 -57.48 3.84 31.57
N LEU A 405 -58.36 4.64 30.97
CA LEU A 405 -58.54 6.05 31.34
C LEU A 405 -59.09 6.20 32.76
N GLY A 406 -60.06 5.35 33.15
CA GLY A 406 -60.56 5.30 34.52
C GLY A 406 -59.48 4.98 35.56
N LYS A 407 -58.49 4.15 35.20
CA LYS A 407 -57.32 3.85 36.05
C LYS A 407 -56.29 4.99 36.11
N VAL A 408 -56.25 5.87 35.11
CA VAL A 408 -55.35 7.03 35.09
C VAL A 408 -55.93 8.21 35.89
N GLN A 409 -57.26 8.40 35.85
CA GLN A 409 -57.94 9.46 36.62
C GLN A 409 -58.14 9.10 38.10
N GLY A 410 -58.22 7.81 38.44
CA GLY A 410 -58.34 7.33 39.82
C GLY A 410 -57.00 6.96 40.44
N SER A 411 -56.34 7.92 41.10
CA SER A 411 -55.31 7.71 42.13
C SER A 411 -53.87 7.33 41.69
N ALA A 412 -52.88 8.02 42.29
CA ALA A 412 -51.46 7.68 42.46
C ALA A 412 -50.47 7.81 41.29
N GLY A 413 -50.90 8.05 40.05
CA GLY A 413 -50.00 8.22 38.90
C GLY A 413 -49.17 9.51 38.93
N GLU A 414 -49.82 10.65 39.19
CA GLU A 414 -49.21 11.99 39.10
C GLU A 414 -48.12 12.24 40.16
N SER A 415 -48.31 11.76 41.39
CA SER A 415 -47.33 11.90 42.48
C SER A 415 -46.01 11.19 42.15
N ARG A 416 -46.08 9.99 41.54
CA ARG A 416 -44.88 9.23 41.14
C ARG A 416 -44.14 9.87 39.97
N THR A 417 -44.84 10.45 39.01
CA THR A 417 -44.22 11.25 37.94
C THR A 417 -43.60 12.54 38.47
N TYR A 418 -44.23 13.20 39.43
CA TYR A 418 -43.69 14.40 40.05
C TYR A 418 -42.38 14.12 40.82
N SER A 419 -42.30 13.02 41.59
CA SER A 419 -41.05 12.61 42.25
C SER A 419 -39.93 12.31 41.25
N LYS A 420 -40.24 11.70 40.10
CA LYS A 420 -39.26 11.48 39.02
C LYS A 420 -38.78 12.79 38.39
N ILE A 421 -39.69 13.73 38.16
CA ILE A 421 -39.35 15.06 37.62
C ILE A 421 -38.45 15.81 38.60
N GLN A 422 -38.73 15.75 39.91
CA GLN A 422 -37.86 16.35 40.93
C GLN A 422 -36.49 15.66 40.97
N GLY A 423 -36.43 14.32 40.90
CA GLY A 423 -35.15 13.60 40.81
C GLY A 423 -34.33 13.99 39.57
N LEU A 424 -34.99 14.13 38.42
CA LEU A 424 -34.36 14.62 37.20
C LEU A 424 -33.87 16.06 37.35
N LYS A 425 -34.62 16.94 38.03
CA LYS A 425 -34.18 18.31 38.29
C LYS A 425 -32.91 18.36 39.14
N TYR A 426 -32.81 17.55 40.19
CA TYR A 426 -31.58 17.44 40.98
C TYR A 426 -30.42 16.91 40.14
N SER A 427 -30.66 15.89 39.32
CA SER A 427 -29.64 15.34 38.41
C SER A 427 -29.17 16.37 37.38
N ILE A 428 -30.08 17.18 36.82
CA ILE A 428 -29.71 18.27 35.90
C ILE A 428 -28.85 19.31 36.63
N SER A 429 -29.25 19.72 37.84
CA SER A 429 -28.48 20.70 38.62
C SER A 429 -27.08 20.18 38.99
N GLU A 430 -26.94 18.88 39.28
CA GLU A 430 -25.66 18.23 39.54
C GLU A 430 -24.80 18.19 38.26
N LEU A 431 -25.40 17.82 37.13
CA LEU A 431 -24.71 17.82 35.84
C LEU A 431 -24.28 19.23 35.41
N GLU A 432 -25.07 20.26 35.69
CA GLU A 432 -24.70 21.65 35.43
C GLU A 432 -23.49 22.08 36.28
N ALA A 433 -23.46 21.70 37.56
CA ALA A 433 -22.32 21.95 38.44
C ALA A 433 -21.07 21.20 37.97
N ASP A 434 -21.21 19.95 37.52
CA ASP A 434 -20.11 19.16 36.96
C ASP A 434 -19.59 19.74 35.64
N ILE A 435 -20.48 20.22 34.75
CA ILE A 435 -20.10 20.90 33.50
C ILE A 435 -19.28 22.15 33.83
N GLU A 436 -19.69 22.93 34.82
CA GLU A 436 -18.97 24.14 35.20
C GLU A 436 -17.60 23.82 35.82
N ARG A 437 -17.50 22.80 36.67
CA ARG A 437 -16.21 22.31 37.18
C ARG A 437 -15.30 21.86 36.04
N LEU A 438 -15.81 21.06 35.10
CA LEU A 438 -15.05 20.58 33.95
C LEU A 438 -14.55 21.72 33.05
N ARG A 439 -15.34 22.79 32.90
CA ARG A 439 -14.90 23.99 32.16
C ARG A 439 -13.74 24.69 32.86
N GLN A 440 -13.81 24.85 34.18
CA GLN A 440 -12.73 25.46 34.97
C GLN A 440 -11.45 24.61 34.93
N GLU A 441 -11.58 23.29 35.03
CA GLU A 441 -10.45 22.36 34.88
C GLU A 441 -9.83 22.45 33.48
N HIS A 442 -10.66 22.49 32.42
CA HIS A 442 -10.19 22.64 31.05
C HIS A 442 -9.42 23.95 30.84
N GLU A 443 -9.91 25.07 31.37
CA GLU A 443 -9.22 26.36 31.28
C GLU A 443 -7.88 26.32 32.02
N THR A 444 -7.84 25.73 33.22
CA THR A 444 -6.61 25.57 34.00
C THR A 444 -5.58 24.73 33.26
N ILE A 445 -5.99 23.59 32.70
CA ILE A 445 -5.11 22.70 31.91
C ILE A 445 -4.62 23.43 30.66
N THR A 446 -5.49 24.19 29.98
CA THR A 446 -5.12 24.95 28.77
C THR A 446 -4.07 26.02 29.09
N GLN A 447 -4.20 26.71 30.22
CA GLN A 447 -3.22 27.69 30.69
C GLN A 447 -1.89 27.03 31.05
N GLN A 448 -1.92 25.89 31.74
CA GLN A 448 -0.72 25.11 32.04
C GLN A 448 -0.02 24.63 30.77
N GLN A 449 -0.76 24.09 29.80
CA GLN A 449 -0.21 23.68 28.51
C GLN A 449 0.47 24.83 27.77
N ARG A 450 -0.13 26.04 27.77
CA ARG A 450 0.49 27.23 27.18
C ARG A 450 1.75 27.67 27.92
N ALA A 451 1.77 27.58 29.25
CA ALA A 451 2.95 27.90 30.03
C ALA A 451 4.09 26.90 29.77
N THR A 452 3.78 25.60 29.76
CA THR A 452 4.76 24.55 29.45
C THR A 452 5.29 24.67 28.02
N ALA A 453 4.42 24.95 27.03
CA ALA A 453 4.85 25.16 25.66
C ALA A 453 5.85 26.32 25.53
N ARG A 454 5.60 27.44 26.23
CA ARG A 454 6.53 28.58 26.24
C ARG A 454 7.87 28.22 26.87
N THR A 455 7.87 27.51 28.01
CA THR A 455 9.12 27.10 28.65
C THR A 455 9.91 26.13 27.77
N THR A 456 9.23 25.19 27.09
CA THR A 456 9.91 24.27 26.17
C THR A 456 10.47 24.99 24.94
N ASP A 457 9.77 26.00 24.42
CA ASP A 457 10.25 26.81 23.29
C ASP A 457 11.47 27.65 23.70
N GLU A 458 11.47 28.21 24.91
CA GLU A 458 12.60 28.97 25.46
C GLU A 458 13.83 28.07 25.71
N GLU A 459 13.62 26.87 26.25
CA GLU A 459 14.66 25.86 26.46
C GLU A 459 15.23 25.37 25.12
N ALA A 460 14.38 25.09 24.13
CA ALA A 460 14.80 24.71 22.79
C ALA A 460 15.67 25.80 22.15
N ALA A 461 15.23 27.06 22.22
CA ALA A 461 16.00 28.20 21.70
C ALA A 461 17.32 28.43 22.45
N ALA A 462 17.41 28.04 23.73
CA ALA A 462 18.65 28.10 24.49
C ALA A 462 19.63 26.99 24.06
N ILE A 463 19.13 25.76 23.87
CA ILE A 463 19.92 24.62 23.38
C ILE A 463 20.45 24.90 21.96
N GLU A 464 19.64 25.46 21.07
CA GLU A 464 20.07 25.84 19.72
C GLU A 464 21.23 26.85 19.74
N ARG A 465 21.18 27.82 20.66
CA ARG A 465 22.28 28.79 20.85
C ARG A 465 23.55 28.13 21.37
N GLU A 466 23.42 27.15 22.27
CA GLU A 466 24.57 26.40 22.78
C GLU A 466 25.20 25.52 21.69
N ILE A 467 24.38 24.84 20.87
CA ILE A 467 24.85 24.06 19.72
C ILE A 467 25.63 24.96 18.76
N ALA A 468 25.10 26.12 18.38
CA ALA A 468 25.79 27.04 17.48
C ALA A 468 27.14 27.52 18.05
N ALA A 469 27.22 27.77 19.36
CA ALA A 469 28.47 28.16 20.02
C ALA A 469 29.51 27.01 20.03
N LEU A 470 29.06 25.77 20.27
CA LEU A 470 29.91 24.59 20.24
C LEU A 470 30.41 24.26 18.83
N GLU A 471 29.56 24.43 17.81
CA GLU A 471 29.95 24.28 16.41
C GLU A 471 31.04 25.28 16.02
N GLN A 472 30.90 26.54 16.44
CA GLN A 472 31.93 27.56 16.22
C GLN A 472 33.25 27.19 16.91
N GLN A 473 33.21 26.73 18.18
CA GLN A 473 34.42 26.26 18.87
C GLN A 473 35.06 25.05 18.17
N HIS A 474 34.26 24.12 17.67
CA HIS A 474 34.77 22.96 16.92
C HIS A 474 35.48 23.41 15.65
N GLN A 475 34.90 24.35 14.91
CA GLN A 475 35.51 24.91 13.70
C GLN A 475 36.85 25.60 14.02
N ASP A 476 36.91 26.42 15.07
CA ASP A 476 38.16 27.07 15.52
C ASP A 476 39.23 26.03 15.90
N HIS A 477 38.83 24.91 16.53
CA HIS A 477 39.74 23.82 16.87
C HIS A 477 40.27 23.09 15.64
N ASP A 478 39.42 22.83 14.64
CA ASP A 478 39.83 22.21 13.38
C ASP A 478 40.82 23.09 12.61
N ASP A 479 40.59 24.40 12.57
CA ASP A 479 41.49 25.37 11.94
C ASP A 479 42.86 25.40 12.64
N ARG A 480 42.87 25.38 13.98
CA ARG A 480 44.12 25.27 14.77
C ARG A 480 44.85 23.95 14.53
N LEU A 481 44.12 22.84 14.43
CA LEU A 481 44.70 21.53 14.12
C LEU A 481 45.32 21.51 12.70
N ALA A 482 44.65 22.13 11.73
CA ALA A 482 45.16 22.29 10.38
C ALA A 482 46.46 23.12 10.37
N GLN A 483 46.49 24.22 11.11
CA GLN A 483 47.68 25.05 11.28
C GLN A 483 48.85 24.26 11.89
N HIS A 484 48.62 23.56 13.01
CA HIS A 484 49.66 22.75 13.65
C HIS A 484 50.17 21.62 12.75
N ARG A 485 49.32 21.01 11.92
CA ARG A 485 49.75 20.01 10.93
C ARG A 485 50.66 20.63 9.87
N ALA A 486 50.33 21.84 9.39
CA ALA A 486 51.17 22.56 8.44
C ALA A 486 52.54 22.92 9.06
N ASP A 487 52.56 23.41 10.30
CA ASP A 487 53.79 23.72 11.02
C ASP A 487 54.67 22.48 11.24
N LEU A 488 54.07 21.35 11.61
CA LEU A 488 54.79 20.07 11.75
C LEU A 488 55.38 19.60 10.42
N ALA A 489 54.67 19.77 9.30
CA ALA A 489 55.20 19.44 7.99
C ALA A 489 56.40 20.31 7.62
N LYS A 490 56.32 21.63 7.91
CA LYS A 490 57.43 22.57 7.69
C LYS A 490 58.65 22.21 8.54
N LEU A 491 58.47 21.98 9.85
CA LEU A 491 59.55 21.60 10.76
C LEU A 491 60.21 20.27 10.37
N ARG A 492 59.43 19.30 9.87
CA ARG A 492 59.99 18.05 9.32
C ARG A 492 60.89 18.33 8.11
N GLY A 493 60.46 19.18 7.19
CA GLY A 493 61.29 19.58 6.05
C GLY A 493 62.59 20.27 6.46
N GLU A 494 62.53 21.17 7.45
CA GLU A 494 63.73 21.83 8.02
C GLU A 494 64.68 20.82 8.69
N LEU A 495 64.12 19.86 9.45
CA LEU A 495 64.89 18.80 10.11
C LEU A 495 65.59 17.90 9.08
N ASP A 496 64.93 17.53 7.99
CA ASP A 496 65.55 16.74 6.92
C ASP A 496 66.66 17.53 6.22
N HIS A 497 66.46 18.82 5.96
CA HIS A 497 67.50 19.70 5.41
C HIS A 497 68.73 19.79 6.33
N LEU A 498 68.52 19.94 7.64
CA LEU A 498 69.60 19.97 8.62
C LEU A 498 70.35 18.63 8.71
N LYS A 499 69.64 17.50 8.65
CA LYS A 499 70.27 16.17 8.58
C LYS A 499 71.16 16.01 7.36
N HIS A 500 70.71 16.47 6.18
CA HIS A 500 71.53 16.44 4.96
C HIS A 500 72.78 17.33 5.09
N LYS A 501 72.64 18.52 5.69
CA LYS A 501 73.78 19.39 5.98
C LYS A 501 74.79 18.74 6.95
N LEU A 502 74.30 18.11 8.01
CA LEU A 502 75.12 17.40 8.99
C LEU A 502 75.93 16.29 8.28
N ALA A 503 75.27 15.41 7.52
CA ALA A 503 75.94 14.34 6.79
C ALA A 503 77.01 14.86 5.81
N LYS A 504 76.76 16.00 5.15
CA LYS A 504 77.75 16.65 4.27
C LYS A 504 78.93 17.21 5.05
N LEU A 505 78.72 17.74 6.25
CA LEU A 505 79.80 18.22 7.11
C LEU A 505 80.63 17.06 7.68
N ASP A 506 79.99 15.97 8.09
CA ASP A 506 80.68 14.76 8.55
C ASP A 506 81.56 14.17 7.44
N ALA A 507 81.06 14.09 6.21
CA ALA A 507 81.85 13.66 5.05
C ALA A 507 83.08 14.57 4.81
N LYS A 508 82.90 15.89 4.93
CA LYS A 508 84.01 16.85 4.81
C LYS A 508 85.01 16.72 5.96
N ALA A 509 84.55 16.49 7.18
CA ALA A 509 85.39 16.30 8.35
C ALA A 509 86.22 15.02 8.23
N ALA A 510 85.62 13.92 7.75
CA ALA A 510 86.31 12.67 7.47
C ALA A 510 87.41 12.85 6.41
N ALA A 511 87.09 13.50 5.28
CA ALA A 511 88.07 13.79 4.23
C ALA A 511 89.25 14.61 4.76
N ARG A 512 89.00 15.68 5.52
CA ARG A 512 90.07 16.48 6.14
C ARG A 512 90.89 15.70 7.16
N SER A 513 90.28 14.81 7.92
CA SER A 513 90.99 13.92 8.85
C SER A 513 91.99 13.04 8.08
N ASP A 514 91.59 12.51 6.92
CA ASP A 514 92.47 11.68 6.11
C ASP A 514 93.59 12.50 5.44
N ASP A 515 93.30 13.72 4.99
CA ASP A 515 94.33 14.67 4.52
C ASP A 515 95.37 14.96 5.62
N VAL A 516 94.92 15.20 6.86
CA VAL A 516 95.80 15.42 8.02
C VAL A 516 96.66 14.18 8.31
N LYS A 517 96.09 12.97 8.26
CA LYS A 517 96.87 11.73 8.42
C LYS A 517 97.93 11.57 7.34
N SER A 518 97.58 11.88 6.09
CA SER A 518 98.50 11.82 4.95
C SER A 518 99.65 12.82 5.10
N ALA A 519 99.34 14.08 5.42
CA ALA A 519 100.34 15.11 5.72
C ALA A 519 101.23 14.72 6.91
N GLN A 520 100.67 14.14 7.97
CA GLN A 520 101.44 13.65 9.11
C GLN A 520 102.41 12.52 8.71
N ALA A 521 101.99 11.61 7.81
CA ALA A 521 102.85 10.57 7.27
C ALA A 521 104.00 11.16 6.43
N GLU A 522 103.74 12.19 5.62
CA GLU A 522 104.77 12.90 4.86
C GLU A 522 105.77 13.62 5.78
N VAL A 523 105.29 14.33 6.81
CA VAL A 523 106.15 15.01 7.80
C VAL A 523 107.04 14.01 8.53
N THR A 524 106.49 12.88 8.97
CA THR A 524 107.29 11.84 9.66
C THR A 524 108.32 11.20 8.74
N LYS A 525 107.98 10.97 7.46
CA LYS A 525 108.94 10.51 6.44
C LYS A 525 110.04 11.53 6.20
N ALA A 526 109.70 12.80 5.97
CA ALA A 526 110.67 13.89 5.76
C ALA A 526 111.60 14.05 6.99
N LYS A 527 111.07 13.93 8.21
CA LYS A 527 111.87 13.95 9.45
C LYS A 527 112.87 12.79 9.50
N ARG A 528 112.46 11.57 9.13
CA ARG A 528 113.36 10.40 9.04
C ARG A 528 114.45 10.61 7.98
N ASP A 529 114.07 11.08 6.80
CA ASP A 529 115.00 11.35 5.70
C ASP A 529 116.02 12.45 6.07
N ALA A 530 115.58 13.52 6.74
CA ALA A 530 116.46 14.57 7.24
C ALA A 530 117.41 14.03 8.33
N SER A 531 116.89 13.28 9.31
CA SER A 531 117.69 12.68 10.38
C SER A 531 118.77 11.73 9.83
N THR A 532 118.41 10.85 8.90
CA THR A 532 119.36 9.93 8.27
C THR A 532 120.42 10.68 7.45
N ARG A 533 120.05 11.76 6.74
CA ARG A 533 121.03 12.63 6.04
C ARG A 533 121.99 13.31 7.03
N ILE A 534 121.50 13.80 8.16
CA ILE A 534 122.32 14.40 9.22
C ILE A 534 123.25 13.35 9.83
N GLN A 535 122.75 12.17 10.20
CA GLN A 535 123.57 11.07 10.72
C GLN A 535 124.67 10.65 9.73
N ARG A 536 124.37 10.56 8.43
CA ARG A 536 125.39 10.30 7.39
C ARG A 536 126.42 11.41 7.27
N LYS A 537 126.06 12.67 7.51
CA LYS A 537 127.02 13.79 7.56
C LYS A 537 127.89 13.71 8.81
N ILE A 538 127.29 13.50 9.98
CA ILE A 538 128.02 13.32 11.25
C ILE A 538 129.01 12.17 11.14
N LYS A 539 128.58 11.01 10.61
CA LYS A 539 129.45 9.85 10.39
C LYS A 539 130.63 10.19 9.47
N ARG A 540 130.38 10.82 8.30
CA ARG A 540 131.46 11.25 7.40
C ARG A 540 132.44 12.22 8.04
N VAL A 541 131.94 13.16 8.85
CA VAL A 541 132.80 14.11 9.59
C VAL A 541 133.63 13.37 10.64
N HIS A 542 133.04 12.42 11.36
CA HIS A 542 133.73 11.59 12.34
C HIS A 542 134.79 10.71 11.68
N ASP A 543 134.44 9.98 10.60
CA ASP A 543 135.37 9.18 9.80
C ASP A 543 136.54 10.04 9.29
N ASN A 544 136.29 11.29 8.88
CA ASN A 544 137.34 12.23 8.49
C ASN A 544 138.23 12.66 9.67
N TYR A 545 137.66 12.93 10.85
CA TYR A 545 138.43 13.23 12.06
C TYR A 545 139.31 12.05 12.48
N ASP A 546 138.80 10.82 12.40
CA ASP A 546 139.56 9.61 12.72
C ASP A 546 140.76 9.41 11.78
N VAL A 547 140.71 9.93 10.54
CA VAL A 547 141.85 9.91 9.61
C VAL A 547 142.79 11.10 9.83
N ILE A 548 142.26 12.28 10.12
CA ILE A 548 143.06 13.52 10.26
C ILE A 548 143.79 13.57 11.60
N LEU A 549 143.15 13.19 12.72
CA LEU A 549 143.73 13.29 14.05
C LEU A 549 145.03 12.48 14.21
N PRO A 550 145.14 11.22 13.72
CA PRO A 550 146.41 10.48 13.73
C PRO A 550 147.48 11.16 12.90
N ARG A 551 147.14 11.66 11.69
CA ARG A 551 148.11 12.36 10.83
C ARG A 551 148.64 13.63 11.49
N VAL A 552 147.77 14.40 12.14
CA VAL A 552 148.18 15.59 12.90
C VAL A 552 149.06 15.16 14.06
N ARG A 553 148.64 14.15 14.85
CA ARG A 553 149.43 13.61 15.96
C ARG A 553 150.83 13.18 15.51
N ASP A 554 150.93 12.35 14.46
CA ASP A 554 152.19 11.88 13.89
C ASP A 554 153.06 13.06 13.44
N ALA A 555 152.48 14.04 12.74
CA ALA A 555 153.20 15.25 12.35
C ALA A 555 153.69 16.06 13.56
N THR A 556 152.88 16.21 14.63
CA THR A 556 153.33 16.86 15.88
C THR A 556 154.45 16.07 16.56
N GLU A 557 154.39 14.73 16.57
CA GLU A 557 155.44 13.88 17.13
C GLU A 557 156.75 14.02 16.34
N VAL A 558 156.69 14.05 15.01
CA VAL A 558 157.86 14.33 14.14
C VAL A 558 158.44 15.72 14.44
N LEU A 559 157.61 16.76 14.50
CA LEU A 559 158.04 18.13 14.82
C LEU A 559 158.67 18.22 16.22
N HIS A 560 158.12 17.49 17.19
CA HIS A 560 158.65 17.43 18.55
C HIS A 560 160.04 16.75 18.57
N GLN A 561 160.22 15.66 17.82
CA GLN A 561 161.52 15.01 17.64
C GLN A 561 162.54 15.94 16.96
N GLU A 562 162.13 16.66 15.91
CA GLU A 562 162.99 17.65 15.22
C GLU A 562 163.38 18.79 16.15
N CYS A 563 162.44 19.36 16.91
CA CYS A 563 162.71 20.42 17.87
C CYS A 563 163.69 19.96 18.97
N ASN A 564 163.51 18.74 19.50
CA ASN A 564 164.45 18.14 20.44
C ASN A 564 165.85 17.93 19.81
N ARG A 565 165.91 17.60 18.52
CA ARG A 565 167.17 17.47 17.77
C ARG A 565 167.90 18.82 17.63
N VAL A 566 167.16 19.88 17.30
CA VAL A 566 167.73 21.25 17.23
C VAL A 566 168.20 21.71 18.60
N LEU A 567 167.44 21.45 19.67
CA LEU A 567 167.84 21.76 21.05
C LEU A 567 169.12 21.02 21.46
N GLN A 568 169.31 19.77 21.00
CA GLN A 568 170.55 19.02 21.21
C GLN A 568 171.74 19.59 20.41
N GLN A 569 171.51 20.13 19.22
CA GLN A 569 172.55 20.77 18.40
C GLN A 569 172.96 22.16 18.93
N THR A 570 172.10 22.87 19.66
CA THR A 570 172.45 24.14 20.30
C THR A 570 173.25 24.00 21.61
N HIS A 571 173.44 22.77 22.09
CA HIS A 571 174.24 22.45 23.29
C HIS A 571 175.65 21.89 22.98
N THR A 572 176.07 21.92 21.71
CA THR A 572 177.45 21.72 21.25
C THR A 572 177.97 23.03 20.67
#